data_AF-A0A1M6G9W6-F1
#
_entry.id   AF-A0A1M6G9W6-F1
#
_cell.length_a   1.000
_cell.length_b   1.000
_cell.length_c   1.000
_cell.angle_alpha   90.00
_cell.angle_beta   90.00
_cell.angle_gamma   90.00
#
_symmetry.space_group_name_H-M   'P 1'
#
loop_
_entity.id
_entity.type
_entity.pdbx_description
1 polymer ?
#
loop_
_entity_poly.entity_id
_entity_poly.type
_entity_poly.pdbx_seq_one_letter_code
_entity_poly.pdbx_strand_id
1 'polypeptide(L)'
;MFQIINAFISGEITDEQCKHCLATNLGNQYVFTSKRAARKLKILERAYISSSERDYYKGIRTEESKLGDDKVKLARRQYRGKGKYIDDILK
;
A
#
# COMPACT_ATOMS: atom_id res chain seq x y z
N MET A 1 0.52 3.71 2.40
CA MET A 1 -0.60 3.19 1.57
C MET A 1 -1.94 3.85 1.89
N PHE A 2 -2.53 3.63 3.08
CA PHE A 2 -3.86 4.19 3.41
C PHE A 2 -3.95 5.71 3.28
N GLN A 3 -2.89 6.44 3.62
CA GLN A 3 -2.82 7.89 3.41
C GLN A 3 -2.90 8.29 1.93
N ILE A 4 -2.33 7.50 1.01
CA ILE A 4 -2.41 7.76 -0.44
C ILE A 4 -3.83 7.51 -0.94
N ILE A 5 -4.44 6.40 -0.50
CA ILE A 5 -5.83 6.06 -0.85
C ILE A 5 -6.77 7.14 -0.33
N ASN A 6 -6.59 7.59 0.92
CA ASN A 6 -7.38 8.66 1.51
C ASN A 6 -7.22 9.98 0.74
N ALA A 7 -5.99 10.33 0.33
CA ALA A 7 -5.75 11.52 -0.50
C ALA A 7 -6.43 11.44 -1.87
N PHE A 8 -6.54 10.25 -2.46
CA PHE A 8 -7.31 10.07 -3.70
C PHE A 8 -8.81 10.21 -3.45
N ILE A 9 -9.33 9.59 -2.39
CA ILE A 9 -10.75 9.67 -2.00
C ILE A 9 -11.15 11.11 -1.63
N SER A 10 -10.26 11.90 -1.03
CA SER A 10 -10.50 13.31 -0.72
C SER A 10 -10.38 14.25 -1.93
N GLY A 11 -10.04 13.72 -3.12
CA GLY A 11 -9.86 14.50 -4.33
C GLY A 11 -8.56 15.31 -4.39
N GLU A 12 -7.60 15.06 -3.50
CA GLU A 12 -6.31 15.79 -3.49
C GLU A 12 -5.37 15.35 -4.61
N ILE A 13 -5.49 14.10 -5.07
CA ILE A 13 -4.66 13.53 -6.13
C ILE A 13 -5.54 12.80 -7.16
N THR A 14 -5.00 12.63 -8.37
CA THR A 14 -5.67 11.88 -9.43
C THR A 14 -5.48 10.36 -9.29
N ASP A 15 -6.27 9.59 -10.02
CA ASP A 15 -6.17 8.12 -10.08
C ASP A 15 -4.79 7.65 -10.55
N GLU A 16 -4.19 8.31 -11.54
CA GLU A 16 -2.84 8.02 -12.02
C GLU A 16 -1.78 8.30 -10.95
N GLN A 17 -1.87 9.43 -10.24
CA GLN A 17 -0.99 9.69 -9.10
C GLN A 17 -1.15 8.61 -8.02
N CYS A 18 -2.39 8.21 -7.73
CA CYS A 18 -2.70 7.17 -6.75
C CYS A 18 -2.07 5.82 -7.14
N LYS A 19 -2.28 5.34 -8.37
CA LYS A 19 -1.72 4.09 -8.90
C LYS A 19 -0.19 4.06 -8.78
N HIS A 20 0.49 5.10 -9.23
CA HIS A 20 1.94 5.15 -9.21
C HIS A 20 2.52 5.32 -7.80
N CYS A 21 1.82 5.98 -6.89
CA CYS A 21 2.20 6.03 -5.48
C CYS A 21 1.99 4.68 -4.77
N LEU A 22 1.00 3.89 -5.20
CA LEU A 22 0.69 2.57 -4.64
C LEU A 22 1.56 1.45 -5.23
N ALA A 23 2.25 1.65 -6.34
CA ALA A 23 3.16 0.69 -6.96
C ALA A 23 4.44 0.39 -6.15
N THR A 24 4.40 0.59 -4.83
CA THR A 24 5.43 0.15 -3.89
C THR A 24 5.28 -1.37 -3.66
N ASN A 25 6.40 -2.04 -3.38
CA ASN A 25 6.46 -3.51 -3.31
C ASN A 25 5.80 -4.03 -2.01
N LEU A 26 4.47 -4.04 -1.99
CA LEU A 26 3.63 -4.29 -0.80
C LEU A 26 3.38 -5.79 -0.55
N GLY A 27 3.99 -6.65 -1.36
CA GLY A 27 3.70 -8.07 -1.40
C GLY A 27 2.28 -8.39 -1.88
N ASN A 28 1.90 -9.66 -1.79
CA ASN A 28 0.56 -10.10 -2.15
C ASN A 28 -0.42 -9.83 -1.01
N GLN A 29 -1.47 -9.06 -1.28
CA GLN A 29 -2.56 -8.82 -0.34
C GLN A 29 -3.80 -9.58 -0.77
N TYR A 30 -4.39 -10.35 0.15
CA TYR A 30 -5.57 -11.15 -0.11
C TYR A 30 -6.74 -10.63 0.72
N VAL A 31 -7.91 -10.50 0.08
CA VAL A 31 -9.14 -10.04 0.73
C VAL A 31 -10.17 -11.17 0.71
N PHE A 32 -10.67 -11.54 1.88
CA PHE A 32 -11.76 -12.51 2.00
C PHE A 32 -13.10 -11.79 1.87
N THR A 33 -13.81 -12.04 0.77
CA THR A 33 -15.06 -11.33 0.42
C THR A 33 -16.32 -11.92 1.06
N SER A 34 -16.22 -13.07 1.75
CA SER A 34 -17.39 -13.73 2.36
C SER A 34 -17.13 -14.25 3.77
N LYS A 35 -18.18 -14.23 4.61
CA LYS A 35 -18.17 -14.84 5.94
C LYS A 35 -17.83 -16.34 5.88
N ARG A 36 -18.26 -17.04 4.81
CA ARG A 36 -17.96 -18.46 4.61
C ARG A 36 -16.45 -18.71 4.40
N ALA A 37 -15.77 -17.86 3.63
CA ALA A 37 -14.34 -17.95 3.42
C ALA A 37 -13.57 -17.69 4.73
N ALA A 38 -13.94 -16.62 5.45
CA ALA A 38 -13.33 -16.28 6.74
C ALA A 38 -13.47 -17.42 7.78
N ARG A 39 -14.63 -18.08 7.85
CA ARG A 39 -14.86 -19.22 8.76
C ARG A 39 -14.05 -20.48 8.43
N LYS A 40 -13.54 -20.61 7.20
CA LYS A 40 -12.74 -21.76 6.77
C LYS A 40 -11.24 -21.56 6.96
N LEU A 41 -10.83 -20.43 7.54
CA LEU A 41 -9.43 -20.16 7.83
C LEU A 41 -8.88 -21.19 8.82
N LYS A 42 -7.74 -21.78 8.43
CA LYS A 42 -6.95 -22.67 9.28
C LYS A 42 -5.53 -22.14 9.33
N ILE A 43 -4.99 -22.00 10.52
CA ILE A 43 -3.57 -21.72 10.71
C ILE A 43 -2.83 -22.98 10.25
N LEU A 44 -1.98 -22.86 9.23
CA LEU A 44 -1.17 -23.98 8.73
C LEU A 44 0.08 -24.16 9.58
N GLU A 45 0.72 -23.06 9.95
CA GLU A 45 1.99 -23.06 10.66
C GLU A 45 2.11 -21.81 11.54
N ARG A 46 2.84 -21.94 12.66
CA ARG A 46 3.29 -20.82 13.48
C ARG A 46 4.82 -20.87 13.53
N ALA A 47 5.46 -19.92 12.86
CA ALA A 47 6.90 -19.71 12.93
C ALA A 47 7.25 -18.72 14.06
N TYR A 48 8.41 -18.93 14.68
CA TYR A 48 8.98 -18.01 15.67
C TYR A 48 10.24 -17.39 15.09
N ILE A 49 10.47 -16.12 15.40
CA ILE A 49 11.68 -15.39 15.01
C ILE A 49 12.46 -15.02 16.27
N SER A 50 13.79 -15.14 16.20
CA SER A 50 14.68 -14.69 17.27
C SER A 50 14.66 -13.16 17.41
N SER A 51 15.18 -12.66 18.53
CA SER A 51 15.32 -11.21 18.74
C SER A 51 16.21 -10.55 17.68
N SER A 52 17.31 -11.19 17.30
CA SER A 52 18.24 -10.71 16.27
C SER A 52 17.58 -10.65 14.89
N GLU A 53 16.89 -11.71 14.47
CA GLU A 53 16.16 -11.72 13.19
C GLU A 53 15.07 -10.66 13.16
N ARG A 54 14.32 -10.50 14.25
CA ARG A 54 13.31 -9.45 14.37
C ARG A 54 13.91 -8.06 14.16
N ASP A 55 15.05 -7.78 14.77
CA ASP A 55 15.68 -6.46 14.66
C ASP A 55 16.32 -6.24 13.29
N TYR A 56 16.83 -7.31 12.65
CA TYR A 56 17.24 -7.29 11.23
C TYR A 56 16.08 -6.90 10.31
N TYR A 57 14.91 -7.55 10.42
CA TYR A 57 13.74 -7.22 9.58
C TYR A 57 13.16 -5.84 9.86
N LYS A 58 13.24 -5.34 11.10
CA LYS A 58 12.91 -3.93 11.40
C LYS A 58 13.83 -2.96 10.66
N GLY A 59 15.12 -3.27 10.58
CA GLY A 59 16.10 -2.50 9.81
C GLY A 59 15.72 -2.42 8.34
N ILE A 60 15.47 -3.58 7.70
CA ILE A 60 15.01 -3.64 6.30
C ILE A 60 13.76 -2.79 6.11
N ARG A 61 12.73 -2.99 6.93
CA ARG A 61 11.47 -2.25 6.83
C ARG A 61 11.66 -0.73 6.97
N THR A 62 12.61 -0.30 7.79
CA THR A 62 12.92 1.14 7.97
C THR A 62 13.52 1.73 6.70
N GLU A 63 14.48 1.04 6.09
CA GLU A 63 15.08 1.47 4.83
C GLU A 63 14.09 1.43 3.66
N GLU A 64 13.27 0.39 3.57
CA GLU A 64 12.19 0.30 2.58
C GLU A 64 11.16 1.42 2.74
N SER A 65 10.84 1.82 3.98
CA SER A 65 9.90 2.91 4.24
C SER A 65 10.46 4.25 3.74
N LYS A 66 11.74 4.55 4.00
CA LYS A 66 12.41 5.75 3.50
C LYS A 66 12.40 5.81 1.96
N LEU A 67 12.78 4.70 1.32
CA LEU A 67 12.76 4.59 -0.14
C LEU A 67 11.33 4.72 -0.71
N GLY A 68 10.34 4.19 0.00
CA GLY A 68 8.93 4.31 -0.35
C GLY A 68 8.46 5.76 -0.38
N ASP A 69 8.80 6.54 0.66
CA ASP A 69 8.40 7.96 0.76
C ASP A 69 8.96 8.80 -0.39
N ASP A 70 10.22 8.58 -0.77
CA ASP A 70 10.84 9.30 -1.88
C ASP A 70 10.25 8.92 -3.23
N LYS A 71 9.93 7.64 -3.45
CA LYS A 71 9.21 7.17 -4.64
C LYS A 71 7.82 7.82 -4.73
N VAL A 72 7.10 7.93 -3.61
CA VAL A 72 5.77 8.57 -3.56
C VAL A 72 5.88 10.05 -3.91
N LYS A 73 6.85 10.78 -3.36
CA LYS A 73 7.07 12.19 -3.70
C LYS A 73 7.38 12.37 -5.18
N LEU A 74 8.22 11.52 -5.75
CA LEU A 74 8.57 11.56 -7.17
C LEU A 74 7.36 11.24 -8.06
N ALA A 75 6.61 10.19 -7.76
CA ALA A 75 5.38 9.83 -8.48
C ALA A 75 4.35 10.97 -8.43
N ARG A 76 4.12 11.58 -7.26
CA ARG A 76 3.20 12.72 -7.15
C ARG A 76 3.59 13.89 -8.04
N ARG A 77 4.89 14.19 -8.17
CA ARG A 77 5.40 15.26 -9.04
C ARG A 77 5.27 14.91 -10.51
N GLN A 78 5.71 13.72 -10.91
CA GLN A 78 5.75 13.28 -12.31
C GLN A 78 4.36 13.09 -12.93
N TYR A 79 3.40 12.66 -12.14
CA TYR A 79 2.02 12.37 -12.58
C TYR A 79 1.03 13.47 -12.19
N ARG A 80 1.50 14.62 -11.69
CA ARG A 80 0.63 15.73 -11.30
C ARG A 80 -0.25 16.18 -12.46
N GLY A 81 -1.57 16.25 -12.21
CA GLY A 81 -2.56 16.69 -13.19
C GLY A 81 -2.81 15.70 -14.33
N LYS A 82 -2.21 14.50 -14.31
CA LYS A 82 -2.51 13.42 -15.26
C LYS A 82 -3.62 12.54 -14.69
N GLY A 83 -4.49 11.99 -15.53
CA GLY A 83 -5.60 11.15 -15.09
C GLY A 83 -6.81 11.97 -14.66
N LYS A 84 -7.64 11.41 -13.79
CA LYS A 84 -8.91 11.97 -13.34
C LYS A 84 -8.97 12.04 -11.82
N TYR A 85 -9.65 13.06 -11.30
CA TYR A 85 -10.01 13.10 -9.88
C TYR A 85 -11.17 12.16 -9.60
N ILE A 86 -11.37 11.81 -8.34
CA ILE A 86 -12.46 10.91 -7.91
C ILE A 86 -13.84 11.42 -8.38
N ASP A 87 -14.08 12.73 -8.30
CA ASP A 87 -15.32 13.37 -8.75
C ASP A 87 -15.54 13.26 -10.26
N ASP A 88 -14.47 13.13 -11.05
CA ASP A 88 -14.58 12.92 -12.50
C ASP A 88 -14.82 11.46 -12.88
N ILE A 89 -14.59 10.53 -11.94
CA ILE A 89 -14.79 9.09 -12.13
C ILE A 89 -16.18 8.67 -11.65
N LEU A 90 -16.68 9.27 -10.57
CA LEU A 90 -17.97 8.93 -9.96
C LEU A 90 -19.18 9.69 -10.55
N LYS A 91 -18.97 10.47 -11.62
CA LYS A 91 -20.04 11.02 -12.46
C LYS A 91 -20.79 9.90 -13.19
#